data_AF-A0A4Q9HLK0-F1
#
_entry.id   AF-A0A4Q9HLK0-F1
#
_cell.length_a   1.000
_cell.length_b   1.000
_cell.length_c   1.000
_cell.angle_alpha   90.00
_cell.angle_beta   90.00
_cell.angle_gamma   90.00
#
_symmetry.space_group_name_H-M   'P 1'
#
loop_
_entity.id
_entity.type
_entity.pdbx_description
1 polymer ?
#
loop_
_entity_poly.entity_id
_entity_poly.type
_entity_poly.pdbx_seq_one_letter_code
_entity_poly.pdbx_strand_id
1 'polypeptide(L)'
;MTTPLSFSKATPGTPAPASYRGTVPDLRSVHPLGDQLPGVYADDDFAQRFVEGLDVVLAPLFNVLDCLDAYFMPALAPEDFVDWLATWVGAELEGTEALPVRRYAVATAVGLHRLRGTSQGLRGALQLAFGVSPEITESGGATWSARPLGGFPGSPRPGLHVTLRVPDPAAVD
;
A
#
# COMPACT_ATOMS: atom_id res chain seq x y z
N MET A 1 -19.11 -29.82 35.72
CA MET A 1 -19.85 -28.59 35.40
C MET A 1 -19.07 -27.90 34.28
N THR A 2 -19.57 -28.03 33.06
CA THR A 2 -18.91 -27.59 31.83
C THR A 2 -19.62 -26.33 31.37
N THR A 3 -18.96 -25.18 31.46
CA THR A 3 -19.48 -23.91 30.93
C THR A 3 -19.06 -23.77 29.48
N PRO A 4 -19.97 -23.64 28.51
CA PRO A 4 -19.57 -23.37 27.14
C PRO A 4 -19.18 -21.88 27.00
N LEU A 5 -18.04 -21.64 26.34
CA LEU A 5 -17.60 -20.32 25.91
C LEU A 5 -18.46 -19.88 24.71
N SER A 6 -19.19 -18.77 24.87
CA SER A 6 -19.94 -18.13 23.81
C SER A 6 -19.01 -17.23 23.01
N PHE A 7 -18.79 -17.53 21.73
CA PHE A 7 -18.07 -16.64 20.81
C PHE A 7 -19.04 -15.58 20.28
N SER A 8 -18.84 -14.33 20.73
CA SER A 8 -19.49 -13.17 20.14
C SER A 8 -18.81 -12.88 18.80
N LYS A 9 -19.50 -13.14 17.68
CA LYS A 9 -19.06 -12.72 16.36
C LYS A 9 -19.07 -11.20 16.33
N ALA A 10 -17.89 -10.58 16.18
CA ALA A 10 -17.77 -9.15 15.96
C ALA A 10 -18.67 -8.76 14.79
N THR A 11 -19.62 -7.85 15.05
CA THR A 11 -20.43 -7.24 14.02
C THR A 11 -19.47 -6.57 13.02
N PRO A 12 -19.59 -6.81 11.70
CA PRO A 12 -18.77 -6.07 10.74
C PRO A 12 -19.03 -4.59 11.00
N GLY A 13 -17.96 -3.86 11.32
CA GLY A 13 -18.01 -2.42 11.51
C GLY A 13 -18.65 -1.80 10.28
N THR A 14 -19.49 -0.78 10.49
CA THR A 14 -20.03 0.03 9.41
C THR A 14 -18.88 0.37 8.46
N PRO A 15 -18.96 0.03 7.15
CA PRO A 15 -17.92 0.42 6.22
C PRO A 15 -17.76 1.92 6.33
N ALA A 16 -16.53 2.39 6.55
CA ALA A 16 -16.22 3.81 6.47
C ALA A 16 -16.81 4.34 5.15
N PRO A 17 -17.45 5.53 5.15
CA PRO A 17 -18.06 6.04 3.94
C PRO A 17 -16.99 6.04 2.85
N ALA A 18 -17.27 5.37 1.74
CA ALA A 18 -16.39 5.39 0.58
C ALA A 18 -16.08 6.86 0.28
N SER A 19 -14.81 7.24 0.35
CA SER A 19 -14.36 8.60 0.09
C SER A 19 -14.50 8.86 -1.39
N TYR A 20 -15.70 9.21 -1.83
CA TYR A 20 -15.94 9.59 -3.21
C TYR A 20 -15.22 10.92 -3.48
N ARG A 21 -14.37 10.91 -4.50
CA ARG A 21 -13.77 12.15 -5.01
C ARG A 21 -14.89 12.98 -5.63
N GLY A 22 -15.02 14.21 -5.17
CA GLY A 22 -16.11 15.08 -5.55
C GLY A 22 -15.69 16.54 -5.55
N THR A 23 -16.68 17.42 -5.61
CA THR A 23 -16.46 18.86 -5.50
C THR A 23 -15.84 19.21 -4.16
N VAL A 24 -14.81 20.05 -4.20
CA VAL A 24 -14.14 20.57 -3.01
C VAL A 24 -14.64 22.00 -2.80
N PRO A 25 -15.19 22.35 -1.63
CA PRO A 25 -15.62 23.71 -1.35
C PRO A 25 -14.50 24.71 -1.63
N ASP A 26 -14.85 25.81 -2.29
CA ASP A 26 -13.95 26.93 -2.60
C ASP A 26 -12.75 26.60 -3.51
N LEU A 27 -12.66 25.38 -4.05
CA LEU A 27 -11.62 25.04 -5.03
C LEU A 27 -11.90 25.73 -6.35
N ARG A 28 -10.97 26.59 -6.76
CA ARG A 28 -11.04 27.30 -8.04
C ARG A 28 -10.32 26.54 -9.14
N SER A 29 -10.85 26.62 -10.36
CA SER A 29 -10.16 26.12 -11.55
C SER A 29 -8.89 26.94 -11.79
N VAL A 30 -7.77 26.27 -12.03
CA VAL A 30 -6.51 26.90 -12.48
C VAL A 30 -6.56 27.34 -13.94
N HIS A 31 -7.57 26.86 -14.68
CA HIS A 31 -7.82 27.15 -16.08
C HIS A 31 -9.26 27.65 -16.25
N PRO A 32 -9.57 28.88 -15.81
CA PRO A 32 -10.93 29.42 -15.94
C PRO A 32 -11.34 29.47 -17.41
N LEU A 33 -12.55 29.02 -17.70
CA LEU A 33 -13.06 28.94 -19.07
C LEU A 33 -13.49 30.30 -19.60
N GLY A 34 -13.98 31.20 -18.73
CA GLY A 34 -14.47 32.54 -19.09
C GLY A 34 -13.46 33.36 -19.89
N ASP A 35 -12.19 33.35 -19.48
CA ASP A 35 -11.09 34.08 -20.13
C ASP A 35 -10.66 33.46 -21.47
N GLN A 36 -11.10 32.24 -21.75
CA GLN A 36 -10.76 31.49 -22.97
C GLN A 36 -11.88 31.53 -24.01
N LEU A 37 -13.01 32.17 -23.70
CA LEU A 37 -14.13 32.30 -24.62
C LEU A 37 -13.77 33.22 -25.80
N PRO A 38 -14.24 32.89 -27.03
CA PRO A 38 -14.22 33.84 -28.13
C PRO A 38 -14.93 35.15 -27.77
N GLY A 39 -14.47 36.28 -28.30
CA GLY A 39 -14.97 37.60 -27.92
C GLY A 39 -16.50 37.77 -28.02
N VAL A 40 -17.16 37.11 -28.97
CA VAL A 40 -18.63 37.13 -29.10
C VAL A 40 -19.38 36.56 -27.88
N TYR A 41 -18.73 35.70 -27.09
CA TYR A 41 -19.28 35.11 -25.88
C TYR A 41 -18.68 35.68 -24.60
N ALA A 42 -17.47 36.25 -24.67
CA ALA A 42 -16.77 36.78 -23.51
C ALA A 42 -17.51 37.94 -22.84
N ASP A 43 -18.21 38.77 -23.61
CA ASP A 43 -18.96 39.93 -23.12
C ASP A 43 -20.39 39.57 -22.63
N ASP A 44 -20.83 38.30 -22.75
CA ASP A 44 -22.16 37.86 -22.37
C ASP A 44 -22.21 37.32 -20.92
N ASP A 45 -23.01 37.95 -20.06
CA ASP A 45 -23.14 37.60 -18.63
C ASP A 45 -23.62 36.16 -18.41
N PHE A 46 -24.55 35.68 -19.25
CA PHE A 46 -25.06 34.32 -19.12
C PHE A 46 -23.99 33.30 -19.51
N ALA A 47 -23.26 33.54 -20.59
CA ALA A 47 -22.15 32.69 -21.03
C ALA A 47 -21.07 32.58 -19.94
N GLN A 48 -20.69 33.71 -19.33
CA GLN A 48 -19.74 33.73 -18.21
C GLN A 48 -20.22 32.88 -17.03
N ARG A 49 -21.43 33.13 -16.52
CA ARG A 49 -21.99 32.39 -15.38
C ARG A 49 -22.21 30.91 -15.68
N PHE A 50 -22.51 30.56 -16.93
CA PHE A 50 -22.65 29.17 -17.36
C PHE A 50 -21.30 28.44 -17.29
N VAL A 51 -20.22 29.03 -17.82
CA VAL A 51 -18.90 28.39 -17.80
C VAL A 51 -18.25 28.42 -16.41
N GLU A 52 -18.54 29.42 -15.57
CA GLU A 52 -18.16 29.41 -14.16
C GLU A 52 -18.70 28.18 -13.42
N GLY A 53 -19.94 27.76 -13.73
CA GLY A 53 -20.52 26.53 -13.19
C GLY A 53 -19.75 25.26 -13.64
N LEU A 54 -19.24 25.25 -14.87
CA LEU A 54 -18.41 24.16 -15.37
C LEU A 54 -17.02 24.16 -14.71
N ASP A 55 -16.44 25.33 -14.44
CA ASP A 55 -15.17 25.47 -13.75
C ASP A 55 -15.21 24.83 -12.35
N VAL A 56 -16.33 24.92 -11.63
CA VAL A 56 -16.53 24.23 -10.34
C VAL A 56 -16.44 22.71 -10.47
N VAL A 57 -16.96 22.15 -11.57
CA VAL A 57 -16.97 20.71 -11.84
C VAL A 57 -15.60 20.22 -12.30
N LEU A 58 -14.88 21.03 -13.09
CA LEU A 58 -13.57 20.69 -13.65
C LEU A 58 -12.41 20.92 -12.66
N ALA A 59 -12.54 21.86 -11.72
CA ALA A 59 -11.45 22.19 -10.79
C ALA A 59 -10.90 20.96 -10.01
N PRO A 60 -11.73 20.06 -9.45
CA PRO A 60 -11.22 18.84 -8.81
C PRO A 60 -10.45 17.92 -9.76
N LEU A 61 -10.81 17.87 -11.05
CA LEU A 61 -10.11 17.06 -12.05
C LEU A 61 -8.70 17.60 -12.29
N PHE A 62 -8.56 18.91 -12.52
CA PHE A 62 -7.24 19.53 -12.67
C PHE A 62 -6.38 19.33 -11.42
N ASN A 63 -6.95 19.51 -10.23
CA ASN A 63 -6.24 19.27 -8.98
C ASN A 63 -5.74 17.82 -8.84
N VAL A 64 -6.53 16.82 -9.26
CA VAL A 64 -6.08 15.42 -9.28
C VAL A 64 -4.93 15.20 -10.26
N LEU A 65 -4.99 15.81 -11.45
CA LEU A 65 -3.93 15.70 -12.45
C LEU A 65 -2.63 16.38 -12.01
N ASP A 66 -2.73 17.57 -11.42
CA ASP A 66 -1.60 18.32 -10.89
C ASP A 66 -0.93 17.60 -9.71
N CYS A 67 -1.69 16.82 -8.95
CA CYS A 67 -1.21 16.03 -7.81
C CYS A 67 -1.11 14.53 -8.13
N LEU A 68 -1.04 14.14 -9.41
CA LEU A 68 -1.11 12.73 -9.82
C LEU A 68 0.06 11.90 -9.25
N ASP A 69 1.23 12.49 -9.10
CA ASP A 69 2.41 11.86 -8.51
C ASP A 69 2.17 11.41 -7.06
N ALA A 70 1.45 12.21 -6.27
CA ALA A 70 1.10 11.88 -4.89
C ALA A 70 0.27 10.60 -4.77
N TYR A 71 -0.50 10.24 -5.81
CA TYR A 71 -1.23 8.97 -5.86
C TYR A 71 -0.31 7.76 -5.94
N PHE A 72 0.87 7.89 -6.54
CA PHE A 72 1.86 6.81 -6.61
C PHE A 72 2.82 6.79 -5.42
N MET A 73 2.68 7.73 -4.48
CA MET A 73 3.46 7.79 -3.25
C MET A 73 2.63 7.18 -2.10
N PRO A 74 2.97 5.98 -1.60
CA PRO A 74 2.17 5.32 -0.56
C PRO A 74 2.07 6.10 0.75
N ALA A 75 2.88 7.13 0.98
CA ALA A 75 2.75 8.01 2.14
C ALA A 75 1.66 9.10 1.98
N LEU A 76 1.31 9.46 0.73
CA LEU A 76 0.42 10.58 0.41
C LEU A 76 -0.88 10.12 -0.28
N ALA A 77 -0.85 8.98 -0.96
CA ALA A 77 -1.99 8.45 -1.70
C ALA A 77 -3.23 8.29 -0.80
N PRO A 78 -4.45 8.56 -1.30
CA PRO A 78 -5.67 8.22 -0.58
C PRO A 78 -5.78 6.74 -0.24
N GLU A 79 -6.49 6.42 0.84
CA GLU A 79 -6.58 5.06 1.40
C GLU A 79 -7.10 4.02 0.38
N ASP A 80 -8.16 4.36 -0.35
CA ASP A 80 -8.72 3.55 -1.43
C ASP A 80 -7.70 3.27 -2.54
N PHE A 81 -6.87 4.26 -2.86
CA PHE A 81 -5.84 4.14 -3.88
C PHE A 81 -4.65 3.31 -3.41
N VAL A 82 -4.31 3.34 -2.11
CA VAL A 82 -3.30 2.45 -1.52
C VAL A 82 -3.73 0.99 -1.67
N ASP A 83 -4.99 0.68 -1.39
CA ASP A 83 -5.53 -0.68 -1.54
C ASP A 83 -5.47 -1.15 -3.00
N TRP A 84 -5.78 -0.26 -3.94
CA TRP A 84 -5.62 -0.56 -5.36
C TRP A 84 -4.15 -0.78 -5.77
N LEU A 85 -3.23 0.08 -5.30
CA LEU A 85 -1.79 -0.09 -5.53
C LEU A 85 -1.26 -1.41 -4.97
N ALA A 86 -1.78 -1.87 -3.83
CA ALA A 86 -1.42 -3.17 -3.26
C ALA A 86 -1.68 -4.32 -4.24
N THR A 87 -2.79 -4.27 -4.98
CA THR A 87 -3.09 -5.28 -6.02
C THR A 87 -2.08 -5.25 -7.18
N TRP A 88 -1.53 -4.08 -7.49
CA TRP A 88 -0.56 -3.90 -8.58
C TRP A 88 0.83 -4.40 -8.21
N VAL A 89 1.29 -4.09 -7.00
CA VAL A 89 2.62 -4.47 -6.54
C VAL A 89 2.65 -5.87 -5.93
N GLY A 90 1.49 -6.54 -5.81
CA GLY A 90 1.37 -7.83 -5.15
C GLY A 90 1.74 -7.75 -3.68
N ALA A 91 1.28 -6.71 -2.97
CA ALA A 91 1.34 -6.67 -1.52
C ALA A 91 0.24 -7.59 -0.98
N GLU A 92 0.63 -8.71 -0.37
CA GLU A 92 -0.30 -9.66 0.24
C GLU A 92 -0.87 -9.04 1.52
N LEU A 93 -2.09 -8.52 1.43
CA LEU A 93 -2.87 -7.92 2.52
C LEU A 93 -4.20 -8.64 2.65
N GLU A 94 -4.65 -8.86 3.88
CA GLU A 94 -5.95 -9.48 4.19
C GLU A 94 -7.09 -8.45 4.24
N GLY A 95 -6.76 -7.15 4.20
CA GLY A 95 -7.71 -6.03 4.21
C GLY A 95 -8.17 -5.62 5.62
N THR A 96 -7.64 -6.26 6.65
CA THR A 96 -7.92 -5.93 8.07
C THR A 96 -6.82 -5.05 8.68
N GLU A 97 -5.72 -4.86 7.96
CA GLU A 97 -4.55 -4.15 8.46
C GLU A 97 -4.80 -2.64 8.58
N ALA A 98 -4.22 -2.05 9.63
CA ALA A 98 -4.24 -0.60 9.80
C ALA A 98 -3.56 0.10 8.60
N LEU A 99 -4.08 1.28 8.23
CA LEU A 99 -3.58 2.04 7.08
C LEU A 99 -2.05 2.24 7.03
N PRO A 100 -1.34 2.53 8.16
CA PRO A 100 0.12 2.64 8.13
C PRO A 100 0.83 1.35 7.68
N VAL A 101 0.28 0.18 8.04
CA VAL A 101 0.82 -1.13 7.65
C VAL A 101 0.60 -1.35 6.16
N ARG A 102 -0.60 -1.06 5.64
CA ARG A 102 -0.90 -1.14 4.21
C ARG A 102 0.03 -0.26 3.37
N ARG A 103 0.21 1.01 3.79
CA ARG A 103 1.14 1.95 3.14
C ARG A 103 2.58 1.41 3.13
N TYR A 104 3.04 0.86 4.24
CA TYR A 104 4.37 0.28 4.36
C TYR A 104 4.55 -0.96 3.46
N ALA A 105 3.53 -1.83 3.40
CA ALA A 105 3.52 -3.00 2.52
C ALA A 105 3.64 -2.60 1.04
N VAL A 106 2.83 -1.64 0.58
CA VAL A 106 2.91 -1.15 -0.80
C VAL A 106 4.28 -0.53 -1.09
N ALA A 107 4.81 0.29 -0.18
CA ALA A 107 6.10 0.97 -0.36
C ALA A 107 7.29 0.00 -0.44
N THR A 108 7.20 -1.17 0.20
CA THR A 108 8.32 -2.13 0.32
C THR A 108 8.20 -3.34 -0.60
N ALA A 109 7.00 -3.64 -1.11
CA ALA A 109 6.70 -4.85 -1.88
C ALA A 109 7.70 -5.11 -3.01
N VAL A 110 7.94 -4.13 -3.88
CA VAL A 110 8.87 -4.27 -5.03
C VAL A 110 10.30 -4.59 -4.57
N GLY A 111 10.76 -3.96 -3.48
CA GLY A 111 12.08 -4.24 -2.90
C GLY A 111 12.17 -5.65 -2.35
N LEU A 112 11.14 -6.11 -1.64
CA LEU A 112 11.07 -7.47 -1.09
C LEU A 112 11.00 -8.53 -2.19
N HIS A 113 10.27 -8.28 -3.28
CA HIS A 113 10.20 -9.19 -4.44
C HIS A 113 11.58 -9.46 -5.06
N ARG A 114 12.45 -8.44 -5.11
CA ARG A 114 13.84 -8.60 -5.62
C ARG A 114 14.72 -9.46 -4.72
N LEU A 115 14.40 -9.53 -3.43
CA LEU A 115 15.15 -10.27 -2.42
C LEU A 115 14.52 -11.63 -2.11
N ARG A 116 13.46 -12.02 -2.83
CA ARG A 116 12.76 -13.29 -2.60
C ARG A 116 13.72 -14.46 -2.74
N GLY A 117 13.60 -15.44 -1.83
CA GLY A 117 14.49 -16.60 -1.77
C GLY A 117 15.82 -16.34 -1.03
N THR A 118 16.03 -15.15 -0.48
CA THR A 118 17.17 -14.84 0.41
C THR A 118 16.74 -14.76 1.86
N SER A 119 17.68 -14.96 2.80
CA SER A 119 17.43 -14.75 4.23
C SER A 119 17.01 -13.31 4.55
N GLN A 120 17.52 -12.33 3.79
CA GLN A 120 17.13 -10.93 3.93
C GLN A 120 15.68 -10.70 3.47
N GLY A 121 15.28 -11.28 2.34
CA GLY A 121 13.89 -11.22 1.86
C GLY A 121 12.92 -11.88 2.84
N LEU A 122 13.28 -13.06 3.36
CA LEU A 122 12.48 -13.76 4.37
C LEU A 122 12.33 -12.93 5.65
N ARG A 123 13.42 -12.32 6.14
CA ARG A 123 13.36 -11.41 7.29
C ARG A 123 12.41 -10.24 7.05
N GLY A 124 12.49 -9.62 5.88
CA GLY A 124 11.64 -8.49 5.52
C GLY A 124 10.15 -8.85 5.45
N ALA A 125 9.81 -9.99 4.84
CA ALA A 125 8.44 -10.49 4.78
C ALA A 125 7.87 -10.79 6.18
N LEU A 126 8.65 -11.44 7.04
CA LEU A 126 8.23 -11.76 8.42
C LEU A 126 8.08 -10.52 9.29
N GLN A 127 8.96 -9.53 9.12
CA GLN A 127 8.84 -8.23 9.80
C GLN A 127 7.57 -7.49 9.37
N LEU A 128 7.16 -7.62 8.11
CA LEU A 128 5.93 -7.02 7.60
C LEU A 128 4.69 -7.70 8.17
N ALA A 129 4.66 -9.03 8.17
CA ALA A 129 3.53 -9.82 8.62
C ALA A 129 3.34 -9.78 10.15
N PHE A 130 4.43 -9.87 10.91
CA PHE A 130 4.38 -10.06 12.37
C PHE A 130 4.90 -8.87 13.18
N GLY A 131 5.46 -7.84 12.52
CA GLY A 131 6.04 -6.69 13.21
C GLY A 131 7.31 -7.01 14.01
N VAL A 132 7.87 -8.21 13.90
CA VAL A 132 9.05 -8.66 14.66
C VAL A 132 10.16 -9.15 13.73
N SER A 133 11.41 -8.91 14.14
CA SER A 133 12.57 -9.38 13.38
C SER A 133 12.89 -10.83 13.73
N PRO A 134 12.84 -11.78 12.77
CA PRO A 134 13.19 -13.17 13.02
C PRO A 134 14.68 -13.40 13.20
N GLU A 135 15.00 -14.42 14.01
CA GLU A 135 16.28 -15.13 13.96
C GLU A 135 16.17 -16.23 12.89
N ILE A 136 17.07 -16.22 11.90
CA ILE A 136 17.04 -17.16 10.78
C ILE A 136 18.36 -17.92 10.73
N THR A 137 18.28 -19.25 10.81
CA THR A 137 19.43 -20.16 10.68
C THR A 137 19.17 -21.11 9.53
N GLU A 138 20.12 -21.22 8.60
CA GLU A 138 20.01 -22.06 7.39
C GLU A 138 21.23 -22.98 7.27
N SER A 139 20.99 -24.22 6.84
CA SER A 139 21.97 -25.27 6.60
C SER A 139 22.92 -25.00 5.41
N GLY A 140 22.49 -24.23 4.42
CA GLY A 140 23.21 -23.97 3.18
C GLY A 140 24.45 -23.07 3.33
N GLY A 141 25.17 -22.90 2.22
CA GLY A 141 26.30 -21.99 2.13
C GLY A 141 26.81 -21.89 0.69
N ALA A 142 27.50 -20.80 0.37
CA ALA A 142 28.20 -20.63 -0.89
C ALA A 142 29.66 -20.25 -0.60
N THR A 143 30.59 -20.95 -1.22
CA THR A 143 32.03 -20.65 -1.16
C THR A 143 32.62 -20.93 -2.52
N TRP A 144 33.84 -20.46 -2.77
CA TRP A 144 34.57 -20.74 -3.99
C TRP A 144 35.94 -21.33 -3.64
N SER A 145 36.49 -22.14 -4.54
CA SER A 145 37.83 -22.72 -4.40
C SER A 145 38.56 -22.64 -5.74
N ALA A 146 39.81 -22.19 -5.71
CA ALA A 146 40.72 -22.24 -6.87
C ALA A 146 41.21 -23.67 -7.17
N ARG A 147 40.97 -24.63 -6.26
CA ARG A 147 41.39 -26.04 -6.39
C ARG A 147 40.18 -26.95 -6.56
N PRO A 148 40.25 -27.98 -7.41
CA PRO A 148 39.20 -28.97 -7.54
C PRO A 148 38.97 -29.72 -6.21
N LEU A 149 37.75 -30.19 -5.99
CA LEU A 149 37.34 -30.96 -4.79
C LEU A 149 37.49 -30.21 -3.46
N GLY A 150 37.31 -28.88 -3.46
CA GLY A 150 37.19 -28.10 -2.21
C GLY A 150 36.01 -28.56 -1.37
N GLY A 151 36.10 -28.38 -0.04
CA GLY A 151 35.03 -28.73 0.88
C GLY A 151 33.73 -27.97 0.58
N PHE A 152 32.60 -28.66 0.65
CA PHE A 152 31.30 -28.03 0.50
C PHE A 152 30.95 -27.25 1.77
N PRO A 153 30.54 -25.97 1.65
CA PRO A 153 30.10 -25.17 2.78
C PRO A 153 28.72 -25.63 3.27
N GLY A 154 28.38 -25.30 4.52
CA GLY A 154 27.10 -25.66 5.11
C GLY A 154 27.08 -27.06 5.72
N SER A 155 25.87 -27.60 5.90
CA SER A 155 25.64 -28.93 6.47
C SER A 155 24.91 -29.85 5.49
N PRO A 156 25.14 -31.17 5.52
CA PRO A 156 24.57 -32.11 4.55
C PRO A 156 23.07 -32.37 4.72
N ARG A 157 22.46 -31.91 5.82
CA ARG A 157 21.02 -32.03 6.06
C ARG A 157 20.35 -30.69 5.77
N PRO A 158 19.45 -30.61 4.78
CA PRO A 158 18.75 -29.37 4.48
C PRO A 158 17.86 -28.99 5.68
N GLY A 159 17.94 -27.73 6.09
CA GLY A 159 17.17 -27.21 7.22
C GLY A 159 17.19 -25.69 7.28
N LEU A 160 15.99 -25.11 7.32
CA LEU A 160 15.74 -23.70 7.58
C LEU A 160 15.00 -23.61 8.92
N HIS A 161 15.61 -22.95 9.89
CA HIS A 161 14.98 -22.68 11.18
C HIS A 161 14.73 -21.18 11.33
N VAL A 162 13.46 -20.82 11.49
CA VAL A 162 13.01 -19.45 11.74
C VAL A 162 12.46 -19.40 13.15
N THR A 163 13.04 -18.55 13.99
CA THR A 163 12.55 -18.30 15.35
C THR A 163 11.99 -16.90 15.42
N LEU A 164 10.68 -16.81 15.70
CA LEU A 164 9.96 -15.57 15.95
C LEU A 164 9.78 -15.40 17.46
N ARG A 165 10.21 -14.26 18.01
CA ARG A 165 9.94 -13.89 19.40
C ARG A 165 8.72 -12.99 19.42
N VAL A 166 7.58 -13.53 19.84
CA VAL A 166 6.31 -12.80 19.95
C VAL A 166 5.84 -12.78 21.41
N PRO A 167 5.09 -11.75 21.84
CA PRO A 167 4.58 -11.66 23.21
C PRO A 167 3.62 -12.80 23.58
N ASP A 168 2.80 -13.22 22.62
CA ASP A 168 1.83 -14.31 22.76
C ASP A 168 1.89 -15.23 21.53
N PRO A 169 2.45 -16.45 21.64
CA PRO A 169 2.50 -17.40 20.54
C PRO A 169 1.12 -17.87 20.06
N ALA A 170 0.10 -17.87 20.93
CA ALA A 170 -1.24 -18.37 20.59
C ALA A 170 -2.04 -17.36 19.74
N ALA A 171 -1.57 -16.11 19.66
CA ALA A 171 -2.20 -15.06 18.87
C ALA A 171 -1.71 -15.02 17.40
N VAL A 172 -0.79 -15.91 17.03
CA VAL A 172 -0.08 -15.91 15.73
C VAL A 172 -0.34 -17.20 14.92
N ASP A 173 -1.13 -18.13 15.46
CA ASP A 173 -1.51 -19.42 14.85
C ASP A 173 -2.87 -19.35 14.12
#